data_AF-A0AAW0F591-F1
#
_entry.id   AF-A0AAW0F591-F1
#
_cell.length_a   1.000
_cell.length_b   1.000
_cell.length_c   1.000
_cell.angle_alpha   90.00
_cell.angle_beta   90.00
_cell.angle_gamma   90.00
#
_symmetry.space_group_name_H-M   'P 1'
#
loop_
_entity.id
_entity.type
_entity.pdbx_description
1 polymer ?
#
loop_
_entity_poly.entity_id
_entity_poly.type
_entity_poly.pdbx_seq_one_letter_code
_entity_poly.pdbx_strand_id
1 'polypeptide(L)'
;MNQLEYFTASTHGGRSDIMRYMQQLRDLDCKIEQHLTLLRAITAERMAHQAARVREESSRLCNGRGSSAGGGRGQRGKGGRGRGRGNAATTATAAGGSRARHVHDVDASSQDDGGADDCAAEAAAQTLTAELLRQFAWHEMCVQRHCHEREALAAELAERCSEVRLSMASRLANFASVADVPMPELSG
;
A
#
# COMPACT_ATOMS: atom_id res chain seq x y z
N MET A 1 -34.94 -26.19 -39.99
CA MET A 1 -34.23 -25.06 -39.35
C MET A 1 -33.66 -24.21 -40.46
N ASN A 2 -34.08 -22.95 -40.59
CA ASN A 2 -33.64 -22.06 -41.67
C ASN A 2 -32.16 -21.67 -41.45
N GLN A 3 -31.36 -21.53 -42.51
CA GLN A 3 -29.96 -21.07 -42.42
C GLN A 3 -29.85 -19.71 -41.70
N LEU A 4 -30.88 -18.86 -41.78
CA LEU A 4 -30.96 -17.58 -41.08
C LEU A 4 -31.13 -17.72 -39.55
N GLU A 5 -31.88 -18.73 -39.10
CA GLU A 5 -32.08 -19.02 -37.67
C GLU A 5 -30.83 -19.64 -37.05
N TYR A 6 -30.15 -20.50 -37.80
CA TYR A 6 -28.84 -21.01 -37.41
C TYR A 6 -27.79 -19.88 -37.37
N PHE A 7 -27.89 -18.89 -38.28
CA PHE A 7 -27.03 -17.71 -38.31
C PHE A 7 -27.17 -16.86 -37.05
N THR A 8 -28.39 -16.48 -36.67
CA THR A 8 -28.63 -15.68 -35.47
C THR A 8 -28.25 -16.43 -34.20
N ALA A 9 -28.56 -17.73 -34.11
CA ALA A 9 -28.18 -18.54 -32.95
C ALA A 9 -26.65 -18.69 -32.80
N SER A 10 -25.93 -18.96 -33.90
CA SER A 10 -24.47 -19.14 -33.93
C SER A 10 -23.70 -17.86 -33.60
N THR A 11 -24.13 -16.73 -34.15
CA THR A 11 -23.47 -15.43 -33.92
C THR A 11 -23.80 -14.86 -32.55
N HIS A 12 -25.01 -15.10 -32.03
CA HIS A 12 -25.38 -14.70 -30.67
C HIS A 12 -24.59 -15.46 -29.61
N GLY A 13 -24.38 -16.77 -29.80
CA GLY A 13 -23.53 -17.60 -28.93
C GLY A 13 -22.09 -17.10 -28.88
N GLY A 14 -21.44 -16.95 -30.05
CA GLY A 14 -20.05 -16.48 -30.11
C GLY A 14 -19.85 -15.07 -29.55
N ARG A 15 -20.80 -14.15 -29.78
CA ARG A 15 -20.77 -12.81 -29.20
C ARG A 15 -20.93 -12.84 -27.68
N SER A 16 -21.82 -13.69 -27.16
CA SER A 16 -22.00 -13.87 -25.72
C SER A 16 -20.71 -14.37 -25.06
N ASP A 17 -20.03 -15.34 -25.69
CA ASP A 17 -18.76 -15.87 -25.18
C ASP A 17 -17.65 -14.83 -25.18
N ILE A 18 -17.48 -14.07 -26.27
CA ILE A 18 -16.50 -12.97 -26.33
C ILE A 18 -16.74 -11.96 -25.20
N MET A 19 -17.99 -11.58 -24.96
CA MET A 19 -18.32 -10.65 -23.88
C MET A 19 -18.02 -11.23 -22.50
N ARG A 20 -18.27 -12.54 -22.30
CA ARG A 20 -17.92 -13.25 -21.08
C ARG A 20 -16.40 -13.26 -20.85
N TYR A 21 -15.61 -13.58 -21.86
CA TYR A 21 -14.14 -13.54 -21.79
C TYR A 21 -13.62 -12.13 -21.47
N MET A 22 -14.16 -11.11 -22.14
CA MET A 22 -13.81 -9.70 -21.86
C MET A 22 -14.15 -9.28 -20.42
N GLN A 23 -15.26 -9.78 -19.86
CA GLN A 23 -15.59 -9.53 -18.46
C GLN A 23 -14.60 -10.23 -17.52
N GLN A 24 -14.29 -11.50 -17.78
CA GLN A 24 -13.34 -12.27 -16.97
C GLN A 24 -11.94 -11.64 -16.95
N LEU A 25 -11.47 -11.10 -18.09
CA LEU A 25 -10.21 -10.36 -18.16
C LEU A 25 -10.23 -9.12 -17.27
N ARG A 26 -11.31 -8.32 -17.31
CA ARG A 26 -11.45 -7.13 -16.44
C ARG A 26 -11.48 -7.50 -14.96
N ASP A 27 -12.16 -8.59 -14.61
CA ASP A 27 -12.22 -9.07 -13.23
C ASP A 27 -10.83 -9.52 -12.74
N LEU A 28 -10.02 -10.15 -13.59
CA LEU A 28 -8.64 -10.51 -13.28
C LEU A 28 -7.74 -9.28 -13.15
N ASP A 29 -7.85 -8.31 -14.05
CA ASP A 29 -7.11 -7.04 -13.95
C ASP A 29 -7.40 -6.35 -12.60
N CYS A 30 -8.67 -6.30 -12.20
CA CYS A 30 -9.07 -5.74 -10.90
C CYS A 30 -8.45 -6.51 -9.72
N LYS A 31 -8.45 -7.85 -9.74
CA LYS A 31 -7.82 -8.67 -8.69
C LYS A 31 -6.31 -8.47 -8.62
N ILE A 32 -5.64 -8.37 -9.77
CA ILE A 32 -4.21 -8.10 -9.85
C ILE A 32 -3.91 -6.74 -9.22
N GLU A 33 -4.66 -5.70 -9.59
CA GLU A 33 -4.50 -4.35 -9.02
C GLU A 33 -4.73 -4.32 -7.50
N GLN A 34 -5.73 -5.05 -7.00
CA GLN A 34 -5.98 -5.19 -5.57
C GLN A 34 -4.78 -5.80 -4.86
N HIS A 35 -4.24 -6.91 -5.33
CA HIS A 35 -3.08 -7.55 -4.71
C HIS A 35 -1.81 -6.71 -4.83
N LEU A 36 -1.58 -6.02 -5.95
CA LEU A 36 -0.47 -5.08 -6.09
C LEU A 36 -0.57 -3.92 -5.10
N THR A 37 -1.78 -3.43 -4.84
CA THR A 37 -2.03 -2.39 -3.83
C THR A 37 -1.70 -2.89 -2.43
N LEU A 38 -2.09 -4.12 -2.09
CA LEU A 38 -1.76 -4.75 -0.82
C LEU A 38 -0.26 -4.99 -0.66
N LEU A 39 0.45 -5.42 -1.71
CA LEU A 39 1.92 -5.56 -1.70
C LEU A 39 2.62 -4.23 -1.41
N ARG A 40 2.16 -3.13 -2.01
CA ARG A 40 2.69 -1.78 -1.74
C ARG A 40 2.42 -1.36 -0.29
N ALA A 41 1.22 -1.61 0.23
CA ALA A 41 0.86 -1.31 1.61
C ALA A 41 1.74 -2.08 2.61
N ILE A 42 1.89 -3.39 2.42
CA ILE A 42 2.75 -4.25 3.25
C ILE A 42 4.20 -3.76 3.20
N THR A 43 4.69 -3.38 2.01
CA THR A 43 6.06 -2.85 1.87
C THR A 43 6.22 -1.53 2.63
N ALA A 44 5.24 -0.62 2.55
CA ALA A 44 5.26 0.64 3.28
C ALA A 44 5.23 0.41 4.80
N GLU A 45 4.39 -0.51 5.28
CA GLU A 45 4.30 -0.89 6.69
C GLU A 45 5.63 -1.45 7.21
N ARG A 46 6.26 -2.36 6.46
CA ARG A 46 7.59 -2.88 6.81
C ARG A 46 8.64 -1.78 6.93
N MET A 47 8.66 -0.83 6.00
CA MET A 47 9.60 0.30 6.04
C MET A 47 9.30 1.24 7.22
N ALA A 48 8.03 1.46 7.54
CA ALA A 48 7.64 2.27 8.70
C ALA A 48 8.09 1.62 10.02
N HIS A 49 7.94 0.30 10.17
CA HIS A 49 8.43 -0.43 11.35
C HIS A 49 9.96 -0.39 11.46
N GLN A 50 10.68 -0.56 10.35
CA GLN A 50 12.15 -0.44 10.35
C GLN A 50 12.59 0.98 10.75
N ALA A 51 11.97 2.02 10.18
CA ALA A 51 12.28 3.39 10.53
C ALA A 51 11.94 3.73 11.99
N ALA A 52 10.86 3.16 12.54
CA ALA A 52 10.50 3.30 13.94
C ALA A 52 11.57 2.68 14.87
N ARG A 53 12.03 1.46 14.57
CA ARG A 53 13.12 0.80 15.34
C ARG A 53 14.39 1.64 15.35
N VAL A 54 14.83 2.14 14.19
CA VAL A 54 16.05 2.97 14.10
C VAL A 54 15.93 4.26 14.91
N ARG A 55 14.75 4.90 14.94
CA ARG A 55 14.50 6.10 15.75
C ARG A 55 14.53 5.78 17.25
N GLU A 56 13.95 4.66 17.64
CA GLU A 56 13.96 4.22 19.04
C GLU A 56 15.38 3.92 19.53
N GLU A 57 16.16 3.18 18.75
CA GLU A 57 17.58 2.92 19.03
C GLU A 57 18.38 4.22 19.13
N SER A 58 18.17 5.16 18.21
CA SER A 58 18.82 6.48 18.25
C SER A 58 18.43 7.30 19.48
N SER A 59 17.16 7.24 19.91
CA SER A 59 16.68 7.91 21.12
C SER A 59 17.28 7.31 22.39
N ARG A 60 17.43 5.98 22.45
CA ARG A 60 18.07 5.27 23.58
C ARG A 60 19.54 5.70 23.73
N LEU A 61 20.26 5.89 22.62
CA LEU A 61 21.66 6.34 22.62
C LEU A 61 21.84 7.80 23.10
N CYS A 62 20.91 8.70 22.79
CA CYS A 62 20.99 10.11 23.22
C CYS A 62 20.56 10.31 24.68
N ASN A 63 19.62 9.52 25.19
CA ASN A 63 19.13 9.65 26.57
C ASN A 63 19.98 8.87 27.60
N GLY A 64 20.80 7.91 27.16
CA GLY A 64 21.70 7.14 28.03
C GLY A 64 23.02 7.83 28.43
N ARG A 65 23.29 9.05 27.92
CA ARG A 65 24.57 9.75 28.13
C ARG A 65 24.48 11.01 29.00
N GLY A 66 23.56 11.05 29.95
CA GLY A 66 23.43 12.20 30.85
C GLY A 66 22.60 11.95 32.10
N SER A 67 23.15 11.25 33.10
CA SER A 67 22.78 11.44 34.52
C SER A 67 23.78 10.78 35.47
N SER A 68 24.98 11.34 35.57
CA SER A 68 25.82 11.25 36.79
C SER A 68 27.07 12.14 36.66
N ALA A 69 26.91 13.45 36.83
CA ALA A 69 28.02 14.32 37.21
C ALA A 69 27.47 15.56 37.93
N GLY A 70 27.12 15.36 39.20
CA GLY A 70 27.01 16.47 40.13
C GLY A 70 28.40 17.08 40.40
N GLY A 71 28.42 18.39 40.62
CA GLY A 71 29.49 19.07 41.34
C GLY A 71 30.44 19.91 40.47
N GLY A 72 30.23 21.23 40.46
CA GLY A 72 31.21 22.16 39.90
C GLY A 72 30.80 23.63 40.02
N ARG A 73 31.07 24.22 41.19
CA ARG A 73 31.01 25.67 41.44
C ARG A 73 31.94 26.46 40.50
N GLY A 74 31.54 27.69 40.15
CA GLY A 74 32.39 28.77 39.62
C GLY A 74 32.12 29.04 38.14
N GLN A 75 32.19 30.26 37.60
CA GLN A 75 32.69 31.54 38.09
C GLN A 75 32.18 32.64 37.13
N ARG A 76 32.15 33.87 37.63
CA ARG A 76 31.71 35.12 36.99
C ARG A 76 32.42 35.47 35.66
N GLY A 77 31.70 36.20 34.79
CA GLY A 77 32.25 37.14 33.79
C GLY A 77 31.12 37.65 32.88
N LYS A 78 30.45 38.78 33.14
CA LYS A 78 30.82 40.20 32.91
C LYS A 78 31.08 40.55 31.43
N GLY A 79 30.14 41.30 30.84
CA GLY A 79 30.26 42.04 29.57
C GLY A 79 29.33 41.47 28.50
N GLY A 80 28.53 42.23 27.75
CA GLY A 80 28.46 43.66 27.53
C GLY A 80 27.17 44.02 26.77
N ARG A 81 27.02 45.32 26.53
CA ARG A 81 25.80 46.03 26.15
C ARG A 81 25.32 45.67 24.73
N GLY A 82 24.01 45.55 24.57
CA GLY A 82 23.34 45.52 23.26
C GLY A 82 21.91 46.04 23.38
N ARG A 83 21.66 47.22 22.83
CA ARG A 83 20.37 47.93 22.80
C ARG A 83 19.33 47.16 21.97
N GLY A 84 18.10 47.11 22.45
CA GLY A 84 16.94 46.71 21.64
C GLY A 84 15.66 47.27 22.24
N ARG A 85 15.26 48.45 21.75
CA ARG A 85 13.96 49.09 22.01
C ARG A 85 12.83 48.22 21.46
N GLY A 86 11.82 47.96 22.26
CA GLY A 86 10.52 47.41 21.83
C GLY A 86 9.51 47.57 22.96
N ASN A 87 8.80 48.69 22.99
CA ASN A 87 7.69 48.94 23.90
C ASN A 87 6.50 48.06 23.51
N ALA A 88 5.99 47.27 24.45
CA ALA A 88 4.58 46.89 24.51
C ALA A 88 4.09 47.22 25.93
N ALA A 89 3.05 48.05 25.97
CA ALA A 89 2.45 48.61 27.17
C ALA A 89 1.56 47.56 27.88
N THR A 90 1.74 47.46 29.21
CA THR A 90 0.72 47.49 30.28
C THR A 90 -0.63 46.80 30.00
N THR A 91 -1.13 45.86 30.81
CA THR A 91 -1.58 46.01 32.20
C THR A 91 -2.24 44.68 32.65
N ALA A 92 -2.10 44.31 33.93
CA ALA A 92 -3.15 43.82 34.85
C ALA A 92 -2.53 42.96 35.95
N THR A 93 -2.22 43.54 37.11
CA THR A 93 -3.04 43.54 38.35
C THR A 93 -2.74 42.36 39.25
N ALA A 94 -2.23 42.70 40.43
CA ALA A 94 -1.85 41.83 41.52
C ALA A 94 -3.03 41.41 42.41
N ALA A 95 -2.88 40.24 43.05
CA ALA A 95 -3.13 39.94 44.48
C ALA A 95 -3.26 38.41 44.59
N GLY A 96 -2.31 37.70 45.20
CA GLY A 96 -2.25 37.46 46.65
C GLY A 96 -2.82 36.05 46.91
N GLY A 97 -2.19 35.09 47.57
CA GLY A 97 -1.05 35.06 48.47
C GLY A 97 -1.38 33.97 49.49
N SER A 98 -0.61 32.88 49.56
CA SER A 98 -0.32 32.18 50.81
C SER A 98 0.73 31.10 50.63
N ARG A 99 1.60 31.12 51.62
CA ARG A 99 2.85 30.41 51.86
C ARG A 99 2.54 29.21 52.74
N ALA A 100 3.07 28.02 52.45
CA ALA A 100 3.78 27.18 53.42
C ALA A 100 4.13 25.80 52.86
N ARG A 101 5.33 25.38 53.27
CA ARG A 101 6.05 24.13 53.00
C ARG A 101 5.25 22.89 53.42
N HIS A 102 5.30 21.83 52.60
CA HIS A 102 5.45 20.49 53.16
C HIS A 102 6.30 19.63 52.23
N VAL A 103 7.28 18.97 52.85
CA VAL A 103 8.32 18.17 52.25
C VAL A 103 7.87 16.73 52.44
N HIS A 104 7.72 15.99 51.35
CA HIS A 104 7.85 14.54 51.37
C HIS A 104 8.52 14.14 50.05
N ASP A 105 9.84 14.11 50.11
CA ASP A 105 10.64 13.20 49.29
C ASP A 105 10.13 11.79 49.62
N VAL A 106 9.30 11.26 48.73
CA VAL A 106 9.12 9.81 48.62
C VAL A 106 9.99 9.42 47.44
N ASP A 107 11.22 9.08 47.76
CA ASP A 107 12.12 8.30 46.92
C ASP A 107 11.48 6.92 46.73
N ALA A 108 10.45 6.87 45.88
CA ALA A 108 10.02 5.64 45.25
C ALA A 108 11.00 5.42 44.08
N SER A 109 12.18 4.92 44.43
CA SER A 109 13.05 4.24 43.49
C SER A 109 12.21 3.16 42.79
N SER A 110 11.69 3.49 41.61
CA SER A 110 11.08 2.54 40.71
C SER A 110 12.19 1.60 40.28
N GLN A 111 12.21 0.44 40.93
CA GLN A 111 13.05 -0.67 40.60
C GLN A 111 12.85 -0.98 39.11
N ASP A 112 13.92 -0.75 38.35
CA ASP A 112 14.01 -0.91 36.91
C ASP A 112 13.92 -2.42 36.58
N ASP A 113 12.68 -2.92 36.42
CA ASP A 113 12.38 -4.22 35.81
C ASP A 113 12.42 -4.13 34.26
N GLY A 114 13.28 -3.25 33.70
CA GLY A 114 13.37 -2.93 32.27
C GLY A 114 13.82 -4.07 31.34
N GLY A 115 14.04 -5.29 31.85
CA GLY A 115 14.50 -6.44 31.05
C GLY A 115 13.39 -7.33 30.50
N ALA A 116 12.21 -7.39 31.14
CA ALA A 116 11.13 -8.28 30.73
C ALA A 116 10.27 -7.69 29.58
N ASP A 117 10.09 -6.37 29.59
CA ASP A 117 9.22 -5.67 28.64
C ASP A 117 9.88 -5.51 27.25
N ASP A 118 11.19 -5.26 27.21
CA ASP A 118 11.97 -5.16 25.97
C ASP A 118 12.02 -6.49 25.20
N CYS A 119 12.12 -7.62 25.90
CA CYS A 119 12.15 -8.95 25.29
C CYS A 119 10.79 -9.33 24.67
N ALA A 120 9.68 -8.93 25.32
CA ALA A 120 8.32 -9.12 24.80
C ALA A 120 8.04 -8.20 23.59
N ALA A 121 8.50 -6.95 23.64
CA ALA A 121 8.38 -6.00 22.52
C ALA A 121 9.17 -6.47 21.29
N GLU A 122 10.38 -6.98 21.48
CA GLU A 122 11.20 -7.53 20.40
C GLU A 122 10.59 -8.80 19.79
N ALA A 123 10.05 -9.71 20.61
CA ALA A 123 9.32 -10.88 20.12
C ALA A 123 8.08 -10.46 19.30
N ALA A 124 7.31 -9.48 19.77
CA ALA A 124 6.16 -8.94 19.04
C ALA A 124 6.57 -8.36 17.68
N ALA A 125 7.65 -7.57 17.62
CA ALA A 125 8.17 -7.02 16.36
C ALA A 125 8.63 -8.10 15.37
N GLN A 126 9.24 -9.18 15.86
CA GLN A 126 9.63 -10.32 15.04
C GLN A 126 8.41 -11.07 14.49
N THR A 127 7.39 -11.31 15.31
CA THR A 127 6.15 -11.96 14.86
C THR A 127 5.41 -11.14 13.81
N LEU A 128 5.32 -9.83 13.99
CA LEU A 128 4.74 -8.92 13.01
C LEU A 128 5.52 -8.94 11.69
N THR A 129 6.85 -8.92 11.76
CA THR A 129 7.71 -8.98 10.56
C THR A 129 7.51 -10.29 9.80
N ALA A 130 7.43 -11.42 10.52
CA ALA A 130 7.19 -12.73 9.92
C ALA A 130 5.81 -12.79 9.25
N GLU A 131 4.78 -12.22 9.89
CA GLU A 131 3.44 -12.16 9.33
C GLU A 131 3.37 -11.29 8.07
N LEU A 132 4.01 -10.11 8.07
CA LEU A 132 4.08 -9.25 6.89
C LEU A 132 4.82 -9.93 5.72
N LEU A 133 5.87 -10.69 5.99
CA LEU A 133 6.55 -11.49 4.96
C LEU A 133 5.67 -12.61 4.41
N ARG A 134 4.94 -13.30 5.28
CA ARG A 134 3.99 -14.35 4.89
C ARG A 134 2.88 -13.78 3.99
N GLN A 135 2.30 -12.64 4.38
CA GLN A 135 1.28 -11.96 3.58
C GLN A 135 1.83 -11.47 2.25
N PHE A 136 3.04 -10.90 2.24
CA PHE A 136 3.70 -10.46 1.01
C PHE A 136 3.86 -11.64 0.03
N ALA A 137 4.44 -12.75 0.48
CA ALA A 137 4.62 -13.93 -0.36
C ALA A 137 3.30 -14.50 -0.89
N TRP A 138 2.25 -14.48 -0.06
CA TRP A 138 0.91 -14.91 -0.49
C TRP A 138 0.35 -14.02 -1.60
N HIS A 139 0.40 -12.70 -1.43
CA HIS A 139 -0.09 -11.76 -2.44
C HIS A 139 0.72 -11.79 -3.73
N GLU A 140 2.04 -11.97 -3.62
CA GLU A 140 2.92 -12.15 -4.79
C GLU A 140 2.52 -13.38 -5.60
N MET A 141 2.30 -14.52 -4.93
CA MET A 141 1.80 -15.75 -5.57
C MET A 141 0.42 -15.53 -6.23
N CYS A 142 -0.50 -14.82 -5.56
CA CYS A 142 -1.80 -14.49 -6.14
C CYS A 142 -1.68 -13.63 -7.41
N VAL A 143 -0.82 -12.60 -7.41
CA VAL A 143 -0.56 -11.77 -8.60
C VAL A 143 -0.03 -12.63 -9.73
N GLN A 144 1.01 -13.44 -9.47
CA GLN A 144 1.58 -14.33 -10.48
C GLN A 144 0.52 -15.25 -11.06
N ARG A 145 -0.25 -15.93 -10.21
CA ARG A 145 -1.33 -16.82 -10.64
C ARG A 145 -2.34 -16.11 -11.53
N HIS A 146 -2.84 -14.94 -11.12
CA HIS A 146 -3.82 -14.21 -11.90
C HIS A 146 -3.26 -13.67 -13.23
N CYS A 147 -1.98 -13.32 -13.28
CA CYS A 147 -1.32 -12.97 -14.54
C CYS A 147 -1.31 -14.16 -15.52
N HIS A 148 -0.94 -15.37 -15.07
CA HIS A 148 -0.98 -16.56 -15.91
C HIS A 148 -2.42 -16.90 -16.36
N GLU A 149 -3.40 -16.80 -15.46
CA GLU A 149 -4.82 -17.00 -15.79
C GLU A 149 -5.30 -15.99 -16.85
N ARG A 150 -4.87 -14.72 -16.72
CA ARG A 150 -5.18 -13.65 -17.68
C ARG A 150 -4.57 -13.92 -19.05
N GLU A 151 -3.31 -14.34 -19.10
CA GLU A 151 -2.62 -14.67 -20.36
C GLU A 151 -3.29 -15.85 -21.07
N ALA A 152 -3.65 -16.89 -20.33
CA ALA A 152 -4.39 -18.03 -20.86
C ALA A 152 -5.76 -17.62 -21.43
N LEU A 153 -6.53 -16.82 -20.68
CA LEU A 153 -7.83 -16.30 -21.13
C LEU A 153 -7.70 -15.39 -22.35
N ALA A 154 -6.64 -14.57 -22.42
CA ALA A 154 -6.40 -13.70 -23.57
C ALA A 154 -6.07 -14.52 -24.83
N ALA A 155 -5.31 -15.61 -24.69
CA ALA A 155 -5.02 -16.53 -25.78
C ALA A 155 -6.30 -17.23 -26.28
N GLU A 156 -7.13 -17.76 -25.37
CA GLU A 156 -8.43 -18.35 -25.72
C GLU A 156 -9.35 -17.34 -26.43
N LEU A 157 -9.42 -16.11 -25.93
CA LEU A 157 -10.22 -15.06 -26.55
C LEU A 157 -9.72 -14.74 -27.97
N ALA A 158 -8.41 -14.68 -28.19
CA ALA A 158 -7.84 -14.43 -29.51
C ALA A 158 -8.20 -15.56 -30.49
N GLU A 159 -8.11 -16.81 -30.04
CA GLU A 159 -8.53 -17.98 -30.82
C GLU A 159 -10.01 -17.89 -31.19
N ARG A 160 -10.90 -17.66 -30.21
CA ARG A 160 -12.35 -17.50 -30.46
C ARG A 160 -12.68 -16.35 -31.41
N CYS A 161 -11.99 -15.22 -31.26
CA CYS A 161 -12.15 -14.09 -32.19
C CYS A 161 -11.72 -14.46 -33.62
N SER A 162 -10.67 -15.28 -33.77
CA SER A 162 -10.22 -15.75 -35.08
C SER A 162 -11.21 -16.71 -35.72
N GLU A 163 -11.78 -17.65 -34.96
CA GLU A 163 -12.81 -18.58 -35.42
C GLU A 163 -14.06 -17.83 -35.91
N VAL A 164 -14.53 -16.85 -35.14
CA VAL A 164 -15.69 -16.03 -35.50
C VAL A 164 -15.41 -15.24 -36.78
N ARG A 165 -14.23 -14.60 -36.90
CA ARG A 165 -13.86 -13.89 -38.14
C ARG A 165 -13.80 -14.81 -39.35
N LEU A 166 -13.14 -15.96 -39.25
CA LEU A 166 -13.05 -16.92 -40.35
C LEU A 166 -14.42 -17.43 -40.74
N SER A 167 -15.28 -17.74 -39.76
CA SER A 167 -16.65 -18.16 -40.02
C SER A 167 -17.46 -17.06 -40.70
N MET A 168 -17.33 -15.80 -40.28
CA MET A 168 -17.99 -14.67 -40.94
C MET A 168 -17.48 -14.45 -42.37
N ALA A 169 -16.17 -14.48 -42.58
CA ALA A 169 -15.55 -14.29 -43.90
C ALA A 169 -15.97 -15.39 -44.89
N SER A 170 -15.92 -16.66 -44.47
CA SER A 170 -16.38 -17.79 -45.29
C SER A 170 -17.86 -17.67 -45.66
N ARG A 171 -18.71 -17.25 -44.70
CA ARG A 171 -20.14 -17.06 -44.96
C ARG A 171 -20.41 -15.88 -45.90
N LEU A 172 -19.71 -14.76 -45.75
CA LEU A 172 -19.80 -13.61 -46.66
C LEU A 172 -19.37 -13.96 -48.09
N ALA A 173 -18.30 -14.75 -48.23
CA ALA A 173 -17.87 -15.27 -49.53
C ALA A 173 -18.94 -16.17 -50.18
N ASN A 174 -19.59 -17.04 -49.40
CA ASN A 174 -20.72 -17.85 -49.90
C ASN A 174 -21.91 -16.99 -50.33
N PHE A 175 -22.28 -15.95 -49.57
CA PHE A 175 -23.35 -15.04 -49.98
C PHE A 175 -23.01 -14.29 -51.27
N ALA A 176 -21.79 -13.80 -51.42
CA ALA A 176 -21.33 -13.15 -52.65
C ALA A 176 -21.38 -14.10 -53.87
N SER A 177 -20.94 -15.35 -53.68
CA SER A 177 -20.99 -16.39 -54.71
C SER A 177 -22.42 -16.77 -55.12
N VAL A 178 -23.38 -16.77 -54.19
CA VAL A 178 -24.79 -17.09 -54.50
C VAL A 178 -25.51 -15.91 -55.15
N ALA A 179 -25.08 -14.68 -54.85
CA ALA A 179 -25.72 -13.47 -55.36
C ALA A 179 -25.17 -12.98 -56.71
N ASP A 180 -24.16 -13.64 -57.31
CA ASP A 180 -23.42 -13.17 -58.49
C ASP A 180 -22.90 -11.71 -58.34
N VAL A 181 -22.60 -11.30 -57.09
CA VAL A 181 -22.05 -9.97 -56.80
C VAL A 181 -20.53 -10.10 -56.68
N PRO A 182 -19.73 -9.43 -57.54
CA PRO A 182 -18.28 -9.43 -57.39
C PRO A 182 -17.91 -8.69 -56.11
N MET A 183 -17.28 -9.37 -55.16
CA MET A 183 -16.69 -8.72 -53.98
C MET A 183 -15.33 -8.12 -54.37
N PRO A 184 -15.14 -6.79 -54.23
CA PRO A 184 -13.82 -6.20 -54.37
C PRO A 184 -12.95 -6.66 -53.20
N GLU A 185 -11.71 -7.03 -53.51
CA GLU A 185 -10.75 -7.58 -52.56
C GLU A 185 -10.58 -6.66 -51.35
N LEU A 186 -10.90 -7.18 -50.16
CA LEU A 186 -10.47 -6.59 -48.90
C LEU A 186 -9.07 -7.11 -48.61
N SER A 187 -8.09 -6.55 -49.33
CA SER A 187 -6.67 -6.72 -49.04
C SER A 187 -6.34 -6.00 -47.74
N GLY A 188 -5.85 -6.76 -46.75
CA GLY A 188 -5.17 -6.26 -45.55
C GLY A 188 -3.76 -6.81 -45.53
#